data_AF-A0A9E1XCP0-F1
#
_entry.id   AF-A0A9E1XCP0-F1
#
_cell.length_a   1.000
_cell.length_b   1.000
_cell.length_c   1.000
_cell.angle_alpha   90.00
_cell.angle_beta   90.00
_cell.angle_gamma   90.00
#
_symmetry.space_group_name_H-M   'P 1'
#
loop_
_entity.id
_entity.type
_entity.pdbx_description
1 polymer ?
#
loop_
_entity_poly.entity_id
_entity_poly.type
_entity_poly.pdbx_seq_one_letter_code
_entity_poly.pdbx_strand_id
1 'polypeptide(L)'
;MKQGLKLIMCCLICFGAVELLAVESIHLGPRPFFLVEDMDKGPLKEKLSQCSGTPVSKRAFSIGHRGAALQFPEHTRESYLAAARMGAGVIECDVTFTKDRQLVCRHSQADLHTTTDILAHSDLAAKCAVPFEPGDPTSGKKAKVECRTSDLTLAEFKRLQGKMDAADPFATTPEEYMGGTANWRTDLYATRGTLMTHAESIALFKELGVKFTPELKSAKEE
;
A
#
# COMPACT_ATOMS: atom_id res chain seq x y z
N MET A 1 -56.33 24.33 37.87
CA MET A 1 -56.06 23.04 37.18
C MET A 1 -55.15 23.27 35.98
N LYS A 2 -53.90 22.81 36.11
CA LYS A 2 -52.92 22.35 35.10
C LYS A 2 -52.88 23.04 33.73
N GLN A 3 -51.92 23.95 33.54
CA GLN A 3 -51.31 24.20 32.23
C GLN A 3 -50.00 23.41 32.17
N GLY A 4 -49.92 22.45 31.25
CA GLY A 4 -48.74 21.61 31.03
C GLY A 4 -47.81 22.26 30.02
N LEU A 5 -46.61 22.63 30.48
CA LEU A 5 -45.52 23.07 29.63
C LEU A 5 -44.92 21.85 28.92
N LYS A 6 -45.18 21.70 27.62
CA LYS A 6 -44.54 20.70 26.77
C LYS A 6 -43.11 21.15 26.46
N LEU A 7 -42.14 20.48 27.08
CA LEU A 7 -40.73 20.58 26.75
C LEU A 7 -40.49 19.87 25.40
N ILE A 8 -40.30 20.63 24.33
CA ILE A 8 -39.88 20.09 23.03
C ILE A 8 -38.38 19.83 23.15
N MET A 9 -38.01 18.56 23.34
CA MET A 9 -36.64 18.10 23.27
C MET A 9 -36.23 18.01 21.80
N CYS A 10 -35.53 19.03 21.32
CA CYS A 10 -34.91 19.02 20.00
C CYS A 10 -33.70 18.07 20.06
N CYS A 11 -33.88 16.86 19.52
CA CYS A 11 -32.82 15.87 19.39
C CYS A 11 -31.87 16.35 18.29
N LEU A 12 -30.80 17.05 18.67
CA LEU A 12 -29.66 17.27 17.78
C LEU A 12 -29.03 15.90 17.51
N ILE A 13 -29.35 15.33 16.36
CA ILE A 13 -28.61 14.19 15.81
C ILE A 13 -27.26 14.75 15.37
N CYS A 14 -26.27 14.67 16.26
CA CYS A 14 -24.87 14.83 15.88
C CYS A 14 -24.52 13.65 14.97
N PHE A 15 -24.65 13.84 13.65
CA PHE A 15 -23.90 13.05 12.70
C PHE A 15 -22.41 13.31 12.98
N GLY A 16 -21.77 12.36 13.66
CA GLY A 16 -20.34 12.36 13.86
C GLY A 16 -19.65 12.26 12.50
N ALA A 17 -19.31 13.39 11.91
CA ALA A 17 -18.28 13.46 10.91
C ALA A 17 -17.00 12.96 11.60
N VAL A 18 -16.53 11.78 11.20
CA VAL A 18 -15.16 11.37 11.49
C VAL A 18 -14.28 12.30 10.67
N GLU A 19 -13.97 13.48 11.23
CA GLU A 19 -12.93 14.35 10.69
C GLU A 19 -11.62 13.57 10.74
N LEU A 20 -11.18 13.14 9.57
CA LEU A 20 -9.83 12.62 9.39
C LEU A 20 -8.90 13.79 9.69
N LEU A 21 -8.25 13.77 10.87
CA LEU A 21 -7.29 14.79 11.28
C LEU A 21 -6.36 15.09 10.11
N ALA A 22 -6.34 16.35 9.67
CA ALA A 22 -5.37 16.83 8.71
C ALA A 22 -3.98 16.37 9.16
N VAL A 23 -3.17 15.85 8.23
CA VAL A 23 -1.78 15.48 8.53
C VAL A 23 -0.99 16.77 8.76
N GLU A 24 -1.14 17.36 9.94
CA GLU A 24 -0.61 18.68 10.27
C GLU A 24 0.88 18.61 10.66
N SER A 25 1.31 17.44 11.14
CA SER A 25 2.69 17.19 11.58
C SER A 25 3.32 16.02 10.80
N ILE A 26 4.43 16.30 10.12
CA ILE A 26 5.26 15.29 9.43
C ILE A 26 6.10 14.50 10.44
N HIS A 27 6.09 13.19 10.29
CA HIS A 27 6.79 12.23 11.16
C HIS A 27 7.70 11.35 10.30
N LEU A 28 9.01 11.62 10.32
CA LEU A 28 9.99 10.85 9.56
C LEU A 28 10.20 9.41 10.09
N GLY A 29 9.76 9.14 11.32
CA GLY A 29 10.11 7.92 12.04
C GLY A 29 11.59 7.86 12.44
N PRO A 30 12.03 6.77 13.06
CA PRO A 30 13.40 6.65 13.57
C PRO A 30 14.44 6.39 12.47
N ARG A 31 14.03 5.84 11.31
CA ARG A 31 14.96 5.33 10.29
C ARG A 31 15.91 6.39 9.73
N PRO A 32 15.50 7.62 9.37
CA PRO A 32 16.45 8.62 8.88
C PRO A 32 17.53 8.99 9.90
N PHE A 33 17.19 9.04 11.20
CA PHE A 33 18.17 9.30 12.26
C PHE A 33 19.13 8.14 12.43
N PHE A 34 18.61 6.90 12.47
CA PHE A 34 19.44 5.69 12.48
C PHE A 34 20.44 5.66 11.32
N LEU A 35 20.00 5.98 10.10
CA LEU A 35 20.88 6.00 8.92
C LEU A 35 21.99 7.06 9.04
N VAL A 36 21.67 8.26 9.54
CA VAL A 36 22.67 9.32 9.73
C VAL A 36 23.67 8.94 10.84
N GLU A 37 23.21 8.29 11.90
CA GLU A 37 24.05 7.81 13.00
C GLU A 37 25.01 6.70 12.55
N ASP A 38 24.59 5.82 11.62
CA ASP A 38 25.37 4.70 11.07
C ASP A 38 26.42 5.13 10.02
N MET A 39 26.32 6.35 9.47
CA MET A 39 27.29 6.86 8.48
C MET A 39 28.72 6.98 9.06
N ASP A 40 29.72 6.86 8.19
CA ASP A 40 31.10 7.24 8.50
C ASP A 40 31.22 8.74 8.86
N LYS A 41 32.24 9.09 9.66
CA LYS A 41 32.52 10.48 10.01
C LYS A 41 32.91 11.26 8.75
N GLY A 42 32.27 12.40 8.53
CA GLY A 42 32.62 13.31 7.45
C GLY A 42 31.63 14.46 7.29
N PRO A 43 31.91 15.38 6.34
CA PRO A 43 31.11 16.61 6.18
C PRO A 43 29.62 16.36 5.93
N LEU A 44 29.27 15.27 5.23
CA LEU A 44 27.87 14.92 4.98
C LEU A 44 27.15 14.48 6.25
N LYS A 45 27.77 13.63 7.08
CA LYS A 45 27.20 13.22 8.38
C LYS A 45 27.00 14.44 9.28
N GLU A 46 28.00 15.30 9.39
CA GLU A 46 27.91 16.55 10.17
C GLU A 46 26.75 17.42 9.67
N LYS A 47 26.60 17.56 8.35
CA LYS A 47 25.53 18.35 7.75
C LYS A 47 24.14 17.76 8.02
N LEU A 48 23.98 16.44 7.89
CA LEU A 48 22.69 15.77 8.10
C LEU A 48 22.31 15.71 9.58
N SER A 49 23.28 15.54 10.49
CA SER A 49 23.05 15.56 11.93
C SER A 49 22.49 16.91 12.41
N GLN A 50 22.86 18.02 11.76
CA GLN A 50 22.29 19.35 12.05
C GLN A 50 20.80 19.45 11.73
N CYS A 51 20.25 18.56 10.89
CA CYS A 51 18.82 18.51 10.62
C CYS A 51 18.03 17.86 11.77
N SER A 52 18.70 17.21 12.72
CA SER A 52 18.03 16.61 13.88
C SER A 52 17.34 17.69 14.73
N GLY A 53 16.06 17.47 15.05
CA GLY A 53 15.23 18.44 15.78
C GLY A 53 14.76 19.65 14.95
N THR A 54 15.12 19.75 13.67
CA THR A 54 14.59 20.80 12.79
C THR A 54 13.17 20.43 12.33
N PRO A 55 12.20 21.37 12.33
CA PRO A 55 10.87 21.11 11.79
C PRO A 55 10.92 20.65 10.32
N VAL A 56 10.30 19.51 10.06
CA VAL A 56 10.20 18.93 8.73
C VAL A 56 8.86 19.27 8.09
N SER A 57 8.87 19.41 6.77
CA SER A 57 7.67 19.71 5.97
C SER A 57 7.68 18.89 4.68
N LYS A 58 6.50 18.73 4.07
CA LYS A 58 6.36 18.05 2.79
C LYS A 58 7.23 18.72 1.72
N ARG A 59 7.92 17.93 0.91
CA ARG A 59 8.81 18.41 -0.16
C ARG A 59 8.49 17.70 -1.47
N ALA A 60 8.31 18.44 -2.56
CA ALA A 60 8.12 17.86 -3.90
C ALA A 60 9.36 17.11 -4.44
N PHE A 61 10.51 17.26 -3.77
CA PHE A 61 11.71 16.46 -4.02
C PHE A 61 11.61 15.03 -3.45
N SER A 62 10.76 14.80 -2.45
CA SER A 62 10.55 13.49 -1.85
C SER A 62 9.37 12.80 -2.51
N ILE A 63 9.64 11.65 -3.13
CA ILE A 63 8.67 10.82 -3.85
C ILE A 63 8.46 9.53 -3.06
N GLY A 64 7.22 9.29 -2.62
CA GLY A 64 6.82 8.01 -2.04
C GLY A 64 6.61 6.98 -3.14
N HIS A 65 7.69 6.27 -3.52
CA HIS A 65 7.66 5.18 -4.49
C HIS A 65 6.74 4.06 -3.98
N ARG A 66 5.59 3.88 -4.64
CA ARG A 66 4.49 3.00 -4.25
C ARG A 66 3.94 3.25 -2.84
N GLY A 67 4.10 4.49 -2.36
CA GLY A 67 3.85 4.90 -0.98
C GLY A 67 5.07 4.69 -0.08
N ALA A 68 4.86 4.08 1.09
CA ALA A 68 5.88 3.75 2.09
C ALA A 68 6.21 2.25 2.05
N ALA A 69 6.51 1.74 0.85
CA ALA A 69 6.56 0.30 0.53
C ALA A 69 7.58 -0.53 1.34
N LEU A 70 8.55 0.11 2.01
CA LEU A 70 9.47 -0.60 2.90
C LEU A 70 8.73 -1.23 4.10
N GLN A 71 7.73 -0.52 4.63
CA GLN A 71 7.04 -0.91 5.87
C GLN A 71 5.59 -1.32 5.65
N PHE A 72 4.97 -0.88 4.55
CA PHE A 72 3.56 -1.11 4.24
C PHE A 72 3.42 -1.84 2.90
N PRO A 73 2.38 -2.66 2.70
CA PRO A 73 2.06 -3.24 1.40
C PRO A 73 1.98 -2.17 0.31
N GLU A 74 2.73 -2.33 -0.78
CA GLU A 74 2.82 -1.34 -1.84
C GLU A 74 1.49 -1.09 -2.56
N HIS A 75 1.29 0.14 -3.05
CA HIS A 75 0.06 0.58 -3.73
C HIS A 75 -1.25 0.35 -2.95
N THR A 76 -1.16 0.42 -1.63
CA THR A 76 -2.34 0.41 -0.75
C THR A 76 -2.62 1.79 -0.18
N ARG A 77 -3.88 2.01 0.20
CA ARG A 77 -4.30 3.24 0.89
C ARG A 77 -3.43 3.51 2.12
N GLU A 78 -3.11 2.48 2.88
CA GLU A 78 -2.30 2.54 4.10
C GLU A 78 -0.86 2.99 3.79
N SER A 79 -0.24 2.42 2.75
CA SER A 79 1.08 2.82 2.29
C SER A 79 1.13 4.27 1.82
N TYR A 80 0.09 4.74 1.13
CA TYR A 80 -0.04 6.14 0.69
C TYR A 80 -0.20 7.13 1.85
N LEU A 81 -1.03 6.80 2.84
CA LEU A 81 -1.18 7.60 4.05
C LEU A 81 0.13 7.69 4.82
N ALA A 82 0.85 6.58 4.95
CA ALA A 82 2.15 6.54 5.60
C ALA A 82 3.17 7.42 4.88
N ALA A 83 3.26 7.34 3.54
CA ALA A 83 4.18 8.17 2.75
C ALA A 83 3.93 9.67 2.94
N ALA A 84 2.66 10.10 2.90
CA ALA A 84 2.31 11.49 3.14
C ALA A 84 2.68 11.94 4.56
N ARG A 85 2.43 11.10 5.58
CA ARG A 85 2.83 11.36 6.97
C ARG A 85 4.35 11.43 7.14
N MET A 86 5.10 10.69 6.34
CA MET A 86 6.56 10.69 6.33
C MET A 86 7.17 11.85 5.52
N GLY A 87 6.35 12.75 4.96
CA GLY A 87 6.82 13.97 4.32
C GLY A 87 6.99 13.89 2.80
N ALA A 88 6.54 12.80 2.17
CA ALA A 88 6.49 12.72 0.71
C ALA A 88 5.60 13.85 0.16
N GLY A 89 6.15 14.66 -0.74
CA GLY A 89 5.39 15.71 -1.44
C GLY A 89 4.85 15.25 -2.79
N VAL A 90 5.33 14.11 -3.28
CA VAL A 90 4.80 13.39 -4.45
C VAL A 90 4.58 11.94 -4.04
N ILE A 91 3.47 11.32 -4.45
CA ILE A 91 3.25 9.88 -4.26
C ILE A 91 3.02 9.22 -5.62
N GLU A 92 3.62 8.06 -5.79
CA GLU A 92 3.63 7.32 -7.05
C GLU A 92 2.53 6.23 -7.08
N CYS A 93 1.93 6.05 -8.25
CA CYS A 93 0.98 4.97 -8.55
C CYS A 93 1.34 4.38 -9.90
N ASP A 94 1.83 3.14 -9.88
CA ASP A 94 2.07 2.33 -11.07
C ASP A 94 0.69 1.95 -11.59
N VAL A 95 0.38 2.30 -12.83
CA VAL A 95 -0.96 2.17 -13.39
C VAL A 95 -1.02 0.97 -14.32
N THR A 96 -1.93 0.06 -13.99
CA THR A 96 -2.31 -1.06 -14.85
C THR A 96 -3.84 -1.09 -15.03
N PHE A 97 -4.38 -2.08 -15.73
CA PHE A 97 -5.81 -2.18 -16.00
C PHE A 97 -6.42 -3.54 -15.66
N THR A 98 -7.66 -3.51 -15.19
CA THR A 98 -8.51 -4.69 -14.96
C THR A 98 -9.15 -5.18 -16.27
N LYS A 99 -9.77 -6.36 -16.25
CA LYS A 99 -10.51 -6.96 -17.38
C LYS A 99 -11.56 -6.03 -17.98
N ASP A 100 -12.27 -5.30 -17.12
CA ASP A 100 -13.30 -4.30 -17.45
C ASP A 100 -12.71 -2.89 -17.64
N ARG A 101 -11.40 -2.81 -17.93
CA ARG A 101 -10.65 -1.62 -18.36
C ARG A 101 -10.65 -0.47 -17.35
N GLN A 102 -10.75 -0.80 -16.06
CA GLN A 102 -10.57 0.18 -14.98
C GLN A 102 -9.09 0.30 -14.65
N LEU A 103 -8.62 1.53 -14.41
CA LEU A 103 -7.23 1.79 -14.04
C LEU A 103 -7.02 1.59 -12.53
N VAL A 104 -6.01 0.82 -12.16
CA VAL A 104 -5.68 0.51 -10.77
C VAL A 104 -4.19 0.68 -10.47
N CYS A 105 -3.88 0.96 -9.20
CA CYS A 105 -2.50 1.10 -8.75
C CYS A 105 -1.89 -0.28 -8.46
N ARG A 106 -1.00 -0.77 -9.31
CA ARG A 106 -0.25 -2.03 -9.19
C ARG A 106 1.06 -1.92 -9.96
N HIS A 107 2.11 -2.54 -9.45
CA HIS A 107 3.45 -2.47 -10.04
C HIS A 107 3.54 -3.17 -11.40
N SER A 108 2.79 -4.25 -11.60
CA SER A 108 2.81 -5.00 -12.86
C SER A 108 1.44 -5.59 -13.18
N GLN A 109 1.25 -6.04 -14.41
CA GLN A 109 0.11 -6.88 -14.74
C GLN A 109 0.13 -8.19 -13.94
N ALA A 110 1.30 -8.83 -13.80
CA ALA A 110 1.48 -10.13 -13.17
C ALA A 110 2.14 -10.03 -11.78
N ASP A 111 1.53 -9.28 -10.85
CA ASP A 111 2.05 -9.13 -9.47
C ASP A 111 1.08 -9.59 -8.38
N LEU A 112 -0.17 -9.98 -8.71
CA LEU A 112 -1.19 -10.21 -7.69
C LEU A 112 -0.83 -11.37 -6.76
N HIS A 113 -0.15 -12.40 -7.26
CA HIS A 113 0.20 -13.58 -6.47
C HIS A 113 1.30 -13.32 -5.43
N THR A 114 2.18 -12.32 -5.63
CA THR A 114 3.22 -11.97 -4.64
C THR A 114 2.83 -10.78 -3.77
N THR A 115 1.84 -9.98 -4.18
CA THR A 115 1.50 -8.71 -3.52
C THR A 115 0.10 -8.65 -2.93
N THR A 116 -0.73 -9.68 -3.13
CA THR A 116 -2.07 -9.77 -2.58
C THR A 116 -2.34 -11.13 -1.94
N ASP A 117 -3.51 -11.28 -1.34
CA ASP A 117 -4.06 -12.51 -0.81
C ASP A 117 -4.80 -13.37 -1.85
N ILE A 118 -4.66 -13.12 -3.17
CA ILE A 118 -5.48 -13.76 -4.22
C ILE A 118 -5.55 -15.29 -4.12
N LEU A 119 -4.48 -15.96 -3.69
CA LEU A 119 -4.47 -17.41 -3.57
C LEU A 119 -5.29 -17.96 -2.39
N ALA A 120 -5.67 -17.09 -1.44
CA ALA A 120 -6.65 -17.42 -0.40
C ALA A 120 -8.11 -17.38 -0.91
N HIS A 121 -8.35 -16.82 -2.10
CA HIS A 121 -9.68 -16.73 -2.73
C HIS A 121 -9.77 -17.76 -3.85
N SER A 122 -10.29 -18.96 -3.56
CA SER A 122 -10.30 -20.07 -4.53
C SER A 122 -10.98 -19.74 -5.87
N ASP A 123 -12.02 -18.91 -5.86
CA ASP A 123 -12.72 -18.46 -7.06
C ASP A 123 -11.94 -17.43 -7.90
N LEU A 124 -11.07 -16.63 -7.27
CA LEU A 124 -10.18 -15.70 -7.98
C LEU A 124 -8.88 -16.38 -8.41
N ALA A 125 -8.32 -17.25 -7.56
CA ALA A 125 -7.15 -18.06 -7.87
C ALA A 125 -7.39 -18.95 -9.10
N ALA A 126 -8.62 -19.45 -9.29
CA ALA A 126 -9.02 -20.19 -10.49
C ALA A 126 -8.96 -19.37 -11.79
N LYS A 127 -8.81 -18.05 -11.72
CA LYS A 127 -8.68 -17.15 -12.88
C LYS A 127 -7.25 -16.78 -13.21
N CYS A 128 -6.28 -17.18 -12.39
CA CYS A 128 -4.88 -16.89 -12.65
C CYS A 128 -4.44 -17.54 -13.97
N ALA A 129 -3.72 -16.79 -14.81
CA ALA A 129 -3.18 -17.25 -16.08
C ALA A 129 -2.33 -18.52 -15.95
N VAL A 130 -1.54 -18.63 -14.89
CA VAL A 130 -0.86 -19.87 -14.49
C VAL A 130 -1.40 -20.29 -13.12
N PRO A 131 -2.12 -21.43 -13.03
CA PRO A 131 -2.57 -21.98 -11.76
C PRO A 131 -1.39 -22.29 -10.82
N PHE A 132 -1.67 -22.35 -9.51
CA PHE A 132 -0.64 -22.74 -8.55
C PHE A 132 -0.16 -24.17 -8.78
N GLU A 133 1.13 -24.32 -9.12
CA GLU A 133 1.85 -25.57 -9.12
C GLU A 133 2.81 -25.60 -7.92
N PRO A 134 2.71 -26.60 -7.03
CA PRO A 134 3.63 -26.75 -5.90
C PRO A 134 5.09 -26.81 -6.31
N GLY A 135 5.93 -26.15 -5.52
CA GLY A 135 7.37 -26.36 -5.50
C GLY A 135 7.75 -27.71 -4.88
N ASP A 136 9.03 -28.03 -4.92
CA ASP A 136 9.62 -29.17 -4.21
C ASP A 136 11.00 -28.75 -3.69
N PRO A 137 11.13 -28.50 -2.36
CA PRO A 137 12.40 -28.14 -1.74
C PRO A 137 13.49 -29.20 -1.90
N THR A 138 13.12 -30.48 -2.10
CA THR A 138 14.07 -31.60 -2.20
C THR A 138 14.71 -31.65 -3.58
N SER A 139 13.93 -31.46 -4.64
CA SER A 139 14.45 -31.40 -6.01
C SER A 139 14.91 -30.00 -6.43
N GLY A 140 14.59 -28.96 -5.65
CA GLY A 140 14.85 -27.56 -6.00
C GLY A 140 13.86 -27.01 -7.03
N LYS A 141 12.75 -27.70 -7.31
CA LYS A 141 11.69 -27.20 -8.17
C LYS A 141 11.00 -26.01 -7.48
N LYS A 142 10.90 -24.88 -8.19
CA LYS A 142 10.14 -23.73 -7.69
C LYS A 142 8.65 -23.89 -7.94
N ALA A 143 7.85 -23.37 -7.02
CA ALA A 143 6.42 -23.17 -7.22
C ALA A 143 6.18 -22.23 -8.41
N LYS A 144 5.09 -22.47 -9.13
CA LYS A 144 4.67 -21.60 -10.25
C LYS A 144 3.27 -21.10 -9.99
N VAL A 145 3.04 -19.84 -10.28
CA VAL A 145 1.74 -19.21 -10.28
C VAL A 145 1.90 -17.85 -10.94
N GLU A 146 0.89 -17.43 -11.69
CA GLU A 146 0.86 -16.12 -12.33
C GLU A 146 -0.59 -15.62 -12.35
N CYS A 147 -0.84 -14.60 -11.56
CA CYS A 147 -2.16 -14.01 -11.39
C CYS A 147 -2.13 -12.57 -11.89
N ARG A 148 -2.94 -12.26 -12.90
CA ARG A 148 -2.88 -10.96 -13.57
C ARG A 148 -4.01 -10.05 -13.14
N THR A 149 -3.73 -8.75 -13.08
CA THR A 149 -4.76 -7.74 -12.84
C THR A 149 -5.79 -7.71 -13.98
N SER A 150 -5.36 -7.92 -15.22
CA SER A 150 -6.22 -8.01 -16.40
C SER A 150 -7.15 -9.24 -16.43
N ASP A 151 -6.95 -10.24 -15.57
CA ASP A 151 -7.83 -11.42 -15.46
C ASP A 151 -9.08 -11.15 -14.60
N LEU A 152 -9.02 -10.11 -13.75
CA LEU A 152 -10.07 -9.75 -12.80
C LEU A 152 -10.87 -8.53 -13.25
N THR A 153 -12.17 -8.51 -12.95
CA THR A 153 -12.94 -7.26 -13.00
C THR A 153 -12.55 -6.34 -11.83
N LEU A 154 -12.89 -5.05 -11.89
CA LEU A 154 -12.64 -4.14 -10.76
C LEU A 154 -13.34 -4.61 -9.47
N ALA A 155 -14.57 -5.12 -9.59
CA ALA A 155 -15.33 -5.62 -8.46
C ALA A 155 -14.61 -6.79 -7.77
N GLU A 156 -13.97 -7.68 -8.54
CA GLU A 156 -13.20 -8.81 -8.04
C GLU A 156 -11.86 -8.37 -7.46
N PHE A 157 -11.13 -7.50 -8.16
CA PHE A 157 -9.89 -6.88 -7.68
C PHE A 157 -10.09 -6.22 -6.31
N LYS A 158 -11.22 -5.53 -6.11
CA LYS A 158 -11.55 -4.86 -4.85
C LYS A 158 -11.88 -5.79 -3.67
N ARG A 159 -11.99 -7.09 -3.89
CA ARG A 159 -12.11 -8.07 -2.80
C ARG A 159 -10.77 -8.48 -2.21
N LEU A 160 -9.68 -8.25 -2.93
CA LEU A 160 -8.33 -8.62 -2.51
C LEU A 160 -7.80 -7.65 -1.45
N GLN A 161 -6.88 -8.16 -0.62
CA GLN A 161 -6.06 -7.38 0.29
C GLN A 161 -4.59 -7.44 -0.12
N GLY A 162 -3.94 -6.28 -0.11
CA GLY A 162 -2.51 -6.16 -0.35
C GLY A 162 -1.71 -6.71 0.84
N LYS A 163 -0.62 -7.40 0.52
CA LYS A 163 0.39 -7.88 1.47
C LYS A 163 1.77 -7.38 1.06
N MET A 164 2.78 -7.65 1.89
CA MET A 164 4.16 -7.37 1.50
C MET A 164 4.51 -8.20 0.25
N ASP A 165 5.16 -7.55 -0.72
CA ASP A 165 5.65 -8.23 -1.92
C ASP A 165 6.68 -9.31 -1.50
N ALA A 166 6.24 -10.55 -1.61
CA ALA A 166 6.94 -11.73 -1.13
C ALA A 166 6.32 -12.99 -1.71
N ALA A 167 7.14 -14.02 -1.88
CA ALA A 167 6.67 -15.38 -2.07
C ALA A 167 7.70 -16.36 -1.55
N ASP A 168 7.26 -17.51 -1.04
CA ASP A 168 8.13 -18.67 -0.85
C ASP A 168 8.23 -19.46 -2.18
N PRO A 169 9.38 -19.41 -2.88
CA PRO A 169 9.53 -20.08 -4.16
C PRO A 169 9.52 -21.61 -4.04
N PHE A 170 9.64 -22.20 -2.85
CA PHE A 170 9.62 -23.65 -2.66
C PHE A 170 8.37 -24.14 -1.92
N ALA A 171 7.37 -23.27 -1.75
CA ALA A 171 6.11 -23.59 -1.11
C ALA A 171 5.40 -24.77 -1.78
N THR A 172 4.83 -25.64 -0.95
CA THR A 172 4.02 -26.79 -1.40
C THR A 172 2.53 -26.49 -1.38
N THR A 173 2.13 -25.42 -0.69
CA THR A 173 0.75 -24.94 -0.58
C THR A 173 0.63 -23.45 -0.98
N PRO A 174 -0.56 -22.99 -1.41
CA PRO A 174 -0.79 -21.58 -1.69
C PRO A 174 -0.58 -20.68 -0.47
N GLU A 175 -0.93 -21.15 0.72
CA GLU A 175 -0.76 -20.42 1.98
C GLU A 175 0.72 -20.18 2.31
N GLU A 176 1.56 -21.21 2.17
CA GLU A 176 3.02 -21.08 2.31
C GLU A 176 3.58 -20.11 1.25
N TYR A 177 3.10 -20.21 0.01
CA TYR A 177 3.57 -19.38 -1.09
C TYR A 177 3.35 -17.90 -0.83
N MET A 178 2.19 -17.50 -0.29
CA MET A 178 1.89 -16.10 0.03
C MET A 178 2.74 -15.52 1.17
N GLY A 179 3.49 -16.35 1.90
CA GLY A 179 4.47 -15.93 2.89
C GLY A 179 5.79 -15.45 2.26
N GLY A 180 6.91 -15.79 2.91
CA GLY A 180 8.25 -15.53 2.37
C GLY A 180 8.71 -14.07 2.50
N THR A 181 8.08 -13.26 3.35
CA THR A 181 8.58 -11.90 3.65
C THR A 181 10.01 -12.00 4.16
N ALA A 182 10.93 -11.32 3.48
CA ALA A 182 12.35 -11.34 3.86
C ALA A 182 12.52 -10.83 5.30
N ASN A 183 13.45 -11.44 6.05
CA ASN A 183 13.66 -11.17 7.48
C ASN A 183 14.01 -9.70 7.83
N TRP A 184 14.51 -8.93 6.86
CA TRP A 184 14.80 -7.51 7.01
C TRP A 184 13.58 -6.60 6.77
N ARG A 185 12.49 -7.15 6.21
CA ARG A 185 11.22 -6.47 5.97
C ARG A 185 10.24 -6.82 7.10
N THR A 186 9.20 -6.02 7.28
CA THR A 186 8.24 -6.17 8.37
C THR A 186 6.83 -6.43 7.86
N ASP A 187 6.11 -7.34 8.52
CA ASP A 187 4.68 -7.55 8.33
C ASP A 187 3.83 -6.84 9.41
N LEU A 188 4.46 -6.12 10.35
CA LEU A 188 3.76 -5.45 11.46
C LEU A 188 2.69 -4.46 10.99
N TYR A 189 2.87 -3.86 9.82
CA TYR A 189 1.92 -2.92 9.22
C TYR A 189 1.18 -3.50 8.00
N ALA A 190 1.31 -4.81 7.76
CA ALA A 190 0.67 -5.52 6.66
C ALA A 190 -0.65 -6.20 7.07
N THR A 191 -1.27 -5.76 8.17
CA THR A 191 -2.56 -6.29 8.66
C THR A 191 -3.76 -5.83 7.83
N ARG A 192 -3.56 -4.79 7.00
CA ARG A 192 -4.53 -4.29 6.02
C ARG A 192 -3.78 -3.74 4.82
N GLY A 193 -4.26 -4.07 3.63
CA GLY A 193 -3.78 -3.50 2.39
C GLY A 193 -4.94 -3.16 1.46
N THR A 194 -5.53 -1.98 1.63
CA THR A 194 -6.69 -1.57 0.83
C THR A 194 -6.24 -1.21 -0.58
N LEU A 195 -6.60 -2.03 -1.57
CA LEU A 195 -6.31 -1.79 -2.98
C LEU A 195 -7.05 -0.57 -3.52
N MET A 196 -6.42 0.16 -4.44
CA MET A 196 -6.94 1.42 -4.97
C MET A 196 -6.97 1.44 -6.51
N THR A 197 -8.04 2.00 -7.06
CA THR A 197 -8.07 2.51 -8.43
C THR A 197 -7.16 3.73 -8.53
N HIS A 198 -6.72 4.04 -9.76
CA HIS A 198 -5.99 5.28 -10.01
C HIS A 198 -6.83 6.54 -9.69
N ALA A 199 -8.15 6.48 -9.91
CA ALA A 199 -9.05 7.59 -9.58
C ALA A 199 -9.15 7.83 -8.06
N GLU A 200 -9.29 6.76 -7.26
CA GLU A 200 -9.30 6.86 -5.81
C GLU A 200 -7.94 7.34 -5.27
N SER A 201 -6.82 6.91 -5.86
CA SER A 201 -5.51 7.40 -5.44
C SER A 201 -5.37 8.90 -5.69
N ILE A 202 -5.82 9.41 -6.85
CA ILE A 202 -5.84 10.85 -7.15
C ILE A 202 -6.68 11.61 -6.13
N ALA A 203 -7.88 11.10 -5.80
CA ALA A 203 -8.74 11.70 -4.79
C ALA A 203 -8.05 11.78 -3.42
N LEU A 204 -7.44 10.68 -2.97
CA LEU A 204 -6.68 10.62 -1.72
C LEU A 204 -5.49 11.60 -1.74
N PHE A 205 -4.73 11.66 -2.82
CA PHE A 205 -3.56 12.55 -2.93
C PHE A 205 -3.95 14.02 -2.89
N LYS A 206 -5.11 14.37 -3.47
CA LYS A 206 -5.70 15.71 -3.36
C LYS A 206 -6.07 16.04 -1.92
N GLU A 207 -6.71 15.12 -1.21
CA GLU A 207 -7.05 15.28 0.22
C GLU A 207 -5.80 15.44 1.10
N LEU A 208 -4.74 14.69 0.80
CA LEU A 208 -3.46 14.77 1.53
C LEU A 208 -2.62 16.01 1.17
N GLY A 209 -3.03 16.77 0.16
CA GLY A 209 -2.30 17.93 -0.36
C GLY A 209 -0.90 17.57 -0.83
N VAL A 210 -0.76 16.47 -1.57
CA VAL A 210 0.48 16.03 -2.22
C VAL A 210 0.28 16.02 -3.74
N LYS A 211 1.39 16.08 -4.49
CA LYS A 211 1.36 15.78 -5.93
C LYS A 211 1.33 14.28 -6.15
N PHE A 212 1.05 13.86 -7.38
CA PHE A 212 1.15 12.45 -7.76
C PHE A 212 1.93 12.28 -9.06
N THR A 213 2.53 11.12 -9.23
CA THR A 213 3.24 10.73 -10.45
C THR A 213 2.74 9.34 -10.87
N PRO A 214 1.98 9.23 -11.96
CA PRO A 214 1.59 7.93 -12.49
C PRO A 214 2.72 7.34 -13.34
N GLU A 215 2.98 6.05 -13.19
CA GLU A 215 3.82 5.29 -14.12
C GLU A 215 2.93 4.34 -14.93
N LEU A 216 2.78 4.55 -16.24
CA LEU A 216 2.01 3.63 -17.07
C LEU A 216 2.80 2.34 -17.26
N LYS A 217 2.30 1.24 -16.72
CA LYS A 217 2.94 -0.08 -16.88
C LYS A 217 2.67 -0.66 -18.27
N SER A 218 3.58 -1.52 -18.71
CA SER A 218 3.40 -2.28 -19.94
C SER A 218 2.11 -3.09 -19.88
N ALA A 219 1.36 -3.07 -20.98
CA ALA A 219 0.22 -3.97 -21.20
C ALA A 219 0.67 -5.37 -21.66
N LYS A 220 1.95 -5.55 -22.02
CA LYS A 220 2.46 -6.82 -22.51
C LYS A 220 2.62 -7.81 -21.37
N GLU A 221 2.24 -9.04 -21.68
CA GLU A 221 2.54 -10.24 -20.92
C GLU A 221 4.03 -10.52 -21.14
N GLU A 222 4.86 -10.38 -20.10
CA GLU A 222 6.28 -10.79 -20.12
C GLU A 222 6.42 -12.25 -19.68
#